data_AF-A0A6A3LH51-F1
#
_entry.id   AF-A0A6A3LH51-F1
#
_cell.length_a   1.000
_cell.length_b   1.000
_cell.length_c   1.000
_cell.angle_alpha   90.00
_cell.angle_beta   90.00
_cell.angle_gamma   90.00
#
_symmetry.space_group_name_H-M   'P 1'
#
loop_
_entity.id
_entity.type
_entity.pdbx_description
1 polymer ?
#
loop_
_entity_poly.entity_id
_entity_poly.type
_entity_poly.pdbx_seq_one_letter_code
_entity_poly.pdbx_strand_id
1 'polypeptide(L)'
;MMNVPITSSAILPPWIKAISYACLVQWKKKRQKYEDAISARCSTSDEDIRKAPITVQSTFDHALLKMLCKYAWEVPFESIKEERIITEIDKIVSNIKNGSIVNIDALIADELRMDLHELHARVVNYFKLCGDIISHNGLQNTFDTPMGITHKYTIMIKYLQHR
;
A
#
# COMPACT_ATOMS: atom_id res chain seq x y z
N MET A 1 13.56 24.85 -38.37
CA MET A 1 12.43 24.39 -37.52
C MET A 1 12.85 24.57 -36.08
N MET A 2 12.16 25.42 -35.32
CA MET A 2 12.45 25.60 -33.89
C MET A 2 11.93 24.39 -33.12
N ASN A 3 12.81 23.70 -32.40
CA ASN A 3 12.38 22.74 -31.39
C ASN A 3 11.71 23.54 -30.27
N VAL A 4 10.38 23.47 -30.21
CA VAL A 4 9.62 23.90 -29.05
C VAL A 4 10.01 22.95 -27.91
N PRO A 5 10.58 23.43 -26.79
CA PRO A 5 10.82 22.57 -25.64
C PRO A 5 9.48 22.03 -25.17
N ILE A 6 9.39 20.70 -25.08
CA ILE A 6 8.26 20.00 -24.47
C ILE A 6 8.06 20.62 -23.10
N THR A 7 6.88 21.21 -22.86
CA THR A 7 6.51 21.82 -21.60
C THR A 7 6.80 20.85 -20.47
N SER A 8 7.81 21.15 -19.65
CA SER A 8 8.07 20.42 -18.41
C SER A 8 6.81 20.51 -17.56
N SER A 9 6.06 19.41 -17.47
CA SER A 9 4.90 19.34 -16.59
C SER A 9 5.39 19.67 -15.18
N ALA A 10 4.84 20.73 -14.58
CA ALA A 10 5.31 21.19 -13.29
C ALA A 10 5.13 20.07 -12.25
N ILE A 11 6.23 19.57 -11.68
CA ILE A 11 6.21 18.60 -10.59
C ILE A 11 5.72 19.36 -9.34
N LEU A 12 4.48 19.11 -8.92
CA LEU A 12 3.84 19.84 -7.82
C LEU A 12 4.06 19.14 -6.47
N PRO A 13 4.37 19.89 -5.40
CA PRO A 13 4.53 19.32 -4.08
C PRO A 13 3.16 18.98 -3.46
N PRO A 14 3.08 17.91 -2.65
CA PRO A 14 1.86 17.59 -1.92
C PRO A 14 1.66 18.52 -0.73
N TRP A 15 0.43 19.03 -0.59
CA TRP A 15 0.05 19.92 0.51
C TRP A 15 -0.37 19.14 1.77
N ILE A 16 -0.01 19.66 2.94
CA ILE A 16 -0.53 19.19 4.24
C ILE A 16 -1.72 20.05 4.63
N LYS A 17 -2.92 19.49 4.60
CA LYS A 17 -4.18 20.16 5.00
C LYS A 17 -4.82 19.57 6.25
N ALA A 18 -4.30 18.45 6.73
CA ALA A 18 -4.78 17.74 7.91
C ALA A 18 -3.64 16.92 8.51
N ILE A 19 -3.69 16.72 9.84
CA ILE A 19 -2.66 16.00 10.61
C ILE A 19 -3.13 14.65 11.16
N SER A 20 -4.23 14.11 10.63
CA SER A 20 -4.61 12.73 10.99
C SER A 20 -3.52 11.76 10.50
N TYR A 21 -3.36 10.65 11.22
CA TYR A 21 -2.40 9.60 10.86
C TYR A 21 -2.53 9.20 9.38
N ALA A 22 -3.74 8.88 8.92
CA ALA A 22 -3.99 8.48 7.54
C ALA A 22 -3.60 9.56 6.52
N CYS A 23 -3.92 10.83 6.80
CA CYS A 23 -3.53 11.95 5.94
C CYS A 23 -2.01 12.11 5.86
N LEU A 24 -1.30 11.99 6.98
CA LEU A 24 0.15 12.14 7.01
C LEU A 24 0.88 10.93 6.39
N VAL A 25 0.37 9.70 6.53
CA VAL A 25 0.89 8.52 5.82
C VAL A 25 0.74 8.68 4.31
N GLN A 26 -0.44 9.09 3.84
CA GLN A 26 -0.70 9.40 2.43
C GLN A 26 0.22 10.53 1.93
N TRP A 27 0.37 11.59 2.71
CA TRP A 27 1.24 12.70 2.37
C TRP A 27 2.70 12.27 2.26
N LYS A 28 3.25 11.50 3.21
CA LYS A 28 4.64 11.00 3.13
C LYS A 28 4.89 10.19 1.86
N LYS A 29 3.96 9.30 1.49
CA LYS A 29 4.04 8.54 0.23
C LYS A 29 4.08 9.45 -1.00
N LYS A 30 3.25 10.51 -1.03
CA LYS A 30 3.22 11.48 -2.13
C LYS A 30 4.47 12.36 -2.13
N ARG A 31 4.98 12.74 -0.96
CA ARG A 31 6.16 13.59 -0.79
C ARG A 31 7.42 12.88 -1.28
N GLN A 32 7.57 11.60 -0.97
CA GLN A 32 8.67 10.78 -1.49
C GLN A 32 8.65 10.76 -3.03
N LYS A 33 7.49 10.46 -3.64
CA LYS A 33 7.36 10.46 -5.11
C LYS A 33 7.69 11.83 -5.74
N TYR A 34 7.29 12.90 -5.07
CA TYR A 34 7.63 14.27 -5.48
C TYR A 34 9.16 14.48 -5.44
N GLU A 35 9.81 14.15 -4.32
CA GLU A 35 11.26 14.32 -4.14
C GLU A 35 12.07 13.45 -5.11
N ASP A 36 11.63 12.22 -5.37
CA ASP A 36 12.23 11.33 -6.37
C ASP A 36 12.14 11.92 -7.78
N ALA A 37 10.99 12.50 -8.13
CA ALA A 37 10.80 13.14 -9.44
C ALA A 37 11.61 14.43 -9.57
N ILE A 38 11.74 15.22 -8.51
CA ILE A 38 12.62 16.40 -8.47
C ILE A 38 14.08 15.97 -8.63
N SER A 39 14.52 14.94 -7.90
CA SER A 39 15.87 14.38 -7.98
C SER A 39 16.21 13.89 -9.40
N ALA A 40 15.29 13.18 -10.05
CA ALA A 40 15.44 12.72 -11.43
C ALA A 40 15.57 13.90 -12.41
N ARG A 41 14.78 14.97 -12.23
CA ARG A 41 14.89 16.19 -13.03
C ARG A 41 16.24 16.87 -12.81
N CYS A 42 16.63 17.09 -11.56
CA CYS A 42 17.92 17.69 -11.19
C CYS A 42 19.10 16.88 -11.73
N SER A 43 18.99 15.56 -11.90
CA SER A 43 20.06 14.74 -12.50
C SER A 43 20.29 15.03 -14.00
N THR A 44 19.31 15.66 -14.66
CA THR A 44 19.35 16.00 -16.10
C THR A 44 19.52 17.50 -16.37
N SER A 45 19.56 18.32 -15.32
CA SER A 45 19.66 19.78 -15.35
C SER A 45 20.76 20.26 -14.41
N ASP A 46 21.31 21.46 -14.57
CA ASP A 46 22.31 22.02 -13.63
C ASP A 46 21.67 22.59 -12.33
N GLU A 47 20.51 22.06 -11.92
CA GLU A 47 19.77 22.50 -10.74
C GLU A 47 20.36 21.90 -9.45
N ASP A 48 20.54 22.73 -8.41
CA ASP A 48 20.96 22.28 -7.08
C ASP A 48 19.84 21.48 -6.40
N ILE A 49 20.02 20.16 -6.32
CA ILE A 49 19.09 19.21 -5.70
C ILE A 49 18.74 19.54 -4.25
N ARG A 50 19.60 20.28 -3.52
CA ARG A 50 19.31 20.68 -2.12
C ARG A 50 18.35 21.85 -2.03
N LYS A 51 18.23 22.65 -3.08
CA LYS A 51 17.38 23.85 -3.16
C LYS A 51 16.17 23.66 -4.06
N ALA A 52 16.19 22.64 -4.92
CA ALA A 52 15.12 22.36 -5.86
C ALA A 52 13.78 21.93 -5.23
N PRO A 53 13.74 21.15 -4.11
CA PRO A 53 12.47 20.78 -3.49
C PRO A 53 11.82 21.97 -2.77
N ILE A 54 10.53 22.15 -2.99
CA ILE A 54 9.71 23.11 -2.23
C ILE A 54 9.61 22.64 -0.78
N THR A 55 9.83 23.53 0.20
CA THR A 55 9.84 23.16 1.62
C THR A 55 8.47 22.66 2.10
N VAL A 56 8.47 21.75 3.06
CA VAL A 56 7.28 21.30 3.79
C VAL A 56 6.60 22.48 4.45
N GLN A 57 7.35 23.40 5.08
CA GLN A 57 6.79 24.60 5.68
C GLN A 57 5.92 25.42 4.71
N SER A 58 6.40 25.63 3.47
CA SER A 58 5.68 26.42 2.46
C SER A 58 4.47 25.69 1.84
N THR A 59 4.40 24.37 2.01
CA THR A 59 3.31 23.51 1.51
C THR A 59 2.43 22.97 2.63
N PHE A 60 2.57 23.54 3.83
CA PHE A 60 1.70 23.29 4.96
C PHE A 60 0.60 24.34 4.99
N ASP A 61 -0.63 23.92 5.28
CA ASP A 61 -1.69 24.86 5.65
C ASP A 61 -1.22 25.77 6.79
N HIS A 62 -1.07 27.06 6.50
CA HIS A 62 -0.42 28.01 7.39
C HIS A 62 -1.21 28.23 8.69
N ALA A 63 -2.55 28.21 8.62
CA ALA A 63 -3.38 28.35 9.80
C ALA A 63 -3.25 27.13 10.70
N LEU A 64 -3.29 25.93 10.12
CA LEU A 64 -3.07 24.67 10.83
C LEU A 64 -1.68 24.61 11.45
N LEU A 65 -0.62 24.93 10.69
CA LEU A 65 0.76 24.93 11.18
C LEU A 65 0.93 25.89 12.36
N LYS A 66 0.35 27.09 12.27
CA LYS A 66 0.37 28.07 13.37
C LYS A 66 -0.29 27.54 14.63
N MET A 67 -1.42 26.83 14.49
CA MET A 67 -2.11 26.22 15.63
C MET A 67 -1.31 25.07 16.24
N LEU A 68 -0.64 24.25 15.42
CA LEU A 68 0.21 23.16 15.90
C LEU A 68 1.43 23.69 16.66
N CYS A 69 2.11 24.68 16.11
CA CYS A 69 3.23 25.36 16.78
C CYS A 69 2.81 25.88 18.17
N LYS A 70 1.66 26.54 18.25
CA LYS A 70 1.15 27.16 19.49
C LYS A 70 0.68 26.15 20.54
N TYR A 71 -0.09 25.14 20.14
CA TYR A 71 -0.83 24.28 21.08
C TYR A 71 -0.26 22.88 21.25
N ALA A 72 0.49 22.38 20.27
CA ALA A 72 0.96 20.99 20.28
C ALA A 72 2.48 20.88 20.41
N TRP A 73 3.23 21.76 19.75
CA TRP A 73 4.69 21.63 19.65
C TRP A 73 5.47 22.57 20.55
N GLU A 74 4.78 23.56 21.15
CA GLU A 74 5.33 24.57 22.06
C GLU A 74 6.55 25.31 21.48
N VAL A 75 6.49 25.62 20.18
CA VAL A 75 7.54 26.35 19.45
C VAL A 75 6.92 27.62 18.86
N PRO A 76 7.57 28.80 18.98
CA PRO A 76 7.11 30.01 18.30
C PRO A 76 7.00 29.78 16.79
N PHE A 77 5.89 30.20 16.18
CA PHE A 77 5.64 29.97 14.77
C PHE A 77 6.73 30.59 13.88
N GLU A 78 7.29 31.72 14.31
CA GLU A 78 8.31 32.47 13.60
C GLU A 78 9.70 31.81 13.66
N SER A 79 9.93 30.89 14.61
CA SER A 79 11.20 30.20 14.79
C SER A 79 11.14 28.71 14.42
N ILE A 80 9.99 28.22 13.94
CA ILE A 80 9.84 26.84 13.48
C ILE A 80 10.81 26.59 12.32
N LYS A 81 11.53 25.46 12.40
CA LYS A 81 12.46 25.02 11.35
C LYS A 81 11.88 23.82 10.61
N GLU A 82 12.31 23.65 9.37
CA GLU A 82 11.90 22.54 8.50
C GLU A 82 12.14 21.18 9.19
N GLU A 83 13.29 20.99 9.83
CA GLU A 83 13.64 19.73 10.50
C GLU A 83 12.70 19.45 11.68
N ARG A 84 12.24 20.49 12.38
CA ARG A 84 11.28 20.35 13.48
C ARG A 84 9.91 19.93 12.95
N ILE A 85 9.45 20.51 11.84
CA ILE A 85 8.18 20.13 11.21
C ILE A 85 8.20 18.65 10.80
N ILE A 86 9.28 18.22 10.13
CA ILE A 86 9.43 16.82 9.72
C ILE A 86 9.47 15.90 10.95
N THR A 87 10.22 16.27 11.98
CA THR A 87 10.28 15.50 13.25
C THR A 87 8.91 15.32 13.89
N GLU A 88 8.08 16.37 13.91
CA GLU A 88 6.74 16.29 14.50
C GLU A 88 5.76 15.49 13.64
N ILE A 89 5.84 15.59 12.31
CA ILE A 89 5.10 14.71 11.40
C ILE A 89 5.50 13.25 11.65
N ASP A 90 6.79 12.98 11.78
CA ASP A 90 7.32 11.65 12.03
C ASP A 90 6.88 11.11 13.38
N LYS A 91 6.78 11.94 14.41
CA LYS A 91 6.17 11.55 15.69
C LYS A 91 4.72 11.15 15.51
N ILE A 92 3.91 11.90 14.77
CA ILE A 92 2.50 11.54 14.54
C ILE A 92 2.38 10.22 13.78
N VAL A 93 3.24 10.00 12.77
CA VAL A 93 3.22 8.78 11.95
C VAL A 93 3.83 7.58 12.70
N SER A 94 4.82 7.78 13.56
CA SER A 94 5.47 6.72 14.33
C SER A 94 4.77 6.41 15.65
N ASN A 95 3.97 7.34 16.19
CA ASN A 95 3.22 7.14 17.42
C ASN A 95 2.00 6.26 17.17
N ILE A 96 2.26 4.97 17.06
CA ILE A 96 1.29 3.86 17.02
C ILE A 96 0.59 3.71 18.40
N LYS A 97 1.10 4.37 19.45
CA LYS A 97 0.62 4.22 20.82
C LYS A 97 -0.30 5.38 21.21
N ASN A 98 -1.60 5.16 21.04
CA ASN A 98 -2.69 5.55 21.97
C ASN A 98 -4.01 5.88 21.24
N GLY A 99 -4.49 4.95 20.41
CA GLY A 99 -5.93 4.87 20.12
C GLY A 99 -6.40 5.23 18.70
N SER A 100 -5.49 5.55 17.77
CA SER A 100 -5.84 5.77 16.35
C SER A 100 -5.50 4.59 15.44
N ILE A 101 -5.09 3.45 16.01
CA ILE A 101 -5.15 2.18 15.30
C ILE A 101 -6.64 1.85 15.16
N VAL A 102 -7.23 2.34 14.06
CA VAL A 102 -8.29 1.60 13.37
C VAL A 102 -7.79 0.17 13.33
N ASN A 103 -8.48 -0.71 14.06
CA ASN A 103 -8.18 -2.13 14.23
C ASN A 103 -7.34 -2.65 13.05
N ILE A 104 -6.02 -2.80 13.24
CA ILE A 104 -5.09 -3.19 12.17
C ILE A 104 -5.56 -4.50 11.56
N ASP A 105 -6.09 -5.42 12.37
CA ASP A 105 -6.66 -6.67 11.88
C ASP A 105 -7.88 -6.44 11.00
N ALA A 106 -8.74 -5.45 11.32
CA ALA A 106 -9.86 -5.07 10.46
C ALA A 106 -9.41 -4.39 9.16
N LEU A 107 -8.39 -3.52 9.20
CA LEU A 107 -7.82 -2.90 8.00
C LEU A 107 -7.19 -3.96 7.09
N ILE A 108 -6.39 -4.85 7.66
CA ILE A 108 -5.80 -5.98 6.93
C ILE A 108 -6.90 -6.87 6.38
N ALA A 109 -7.92 -7.24 7.15
CA ALA A 109 -9.00 -8.10 6.67
C ALA A 109 -9.84 -7.47 5.55
N ASP A 110 -9.99 -6.13 5.52
CA ASP A 110 -10.73 -5.45 4.46
C ASP A 110 -9.93 -5.34 3.16
N GLU A 111 -8.63 -5.01 3.25
CA GLU A 111 -7.77 -4.80 2.08
C GLU A 111 -7.13 -6.11 1.56
N LEU A 112 -6.76 -7.04 2.45
CA LEU A 112 -6.10 -8.30 2.13
C LEU A 112 -7.15 -9.41 1.91
N ARG A 113 -7.90 -9.34 0.81
CA ARG A 113 -8.78 -10.42 0.37
C ARG A 113 -8.12 -11.24 -0.74
N MET A 114 -7.99 -12.54 -0.52
CA MET A 114 -7.59 -13.48 -1.57
C MET A 114 -8.80 -13.74 -2.48
N ASP A 115 -8.62 -13.59 -3.80
CA ASP A 115 -9.65 -13.97 -4.76
C ASP A 115 -9.82 -15.49 -4.76
N LEU A 116 -10.96 -15.96 -4.26
CA LEU A 116 -11.30 -17.37 -4.19
C LEU A 116 -12.08 -17.85 -5.41
N HIS A 117 -12.45 -16.98 -6.36
CA HIS A 117 -13.22 -17.39 -7.53
C HIS A 117 -12.41 -18.35 -8.42
N GLU A 118 -11.15 -18.01 -8.69
CA GLU A 118 -10.24 -18.92 -9.39
C GLU A 118 -9.93 -20.18 -8.57
N LEU A 119 -9.80 -20.06 -7.24
CA LEU A 119 -9.59 -21.23 -6.37
C LEU A 119 -10.79 -22.18 -6.42
N HIS A 120 -12.00 -21.66 -6.36
CA HIS A 120 -13.24 -22.44 -6.43
C HIS A 120 -13.31 -23.20 -7.76
N ALA A 121 -13.06 -22.52 -8.89
CA ALA A 121 -13.01 -23.17 -10.20
C ALA A 121 -11.92 -24.26 -10.28
N ARG A 122 -10.73 -24.02 -9.72
CA ARG A 122 -9.63 -25.00 -9.67
C ARG A 122 -10.00 -26.22 -8.81
N VAL A 123 -10.63 -26.02 -7.66
CA VAL A 123 -11.10 -27.11 -6.79
C VAL A 123 -12.16 -27.94 -7.49
N VAL A 124 -13.18 -27.31 -8.08
CA VAL A 124 -14.25 -28.01 -8.81
C VAL A 124 -13.69 -28.80 -9.99
N ASN A 125 -12.78 -28.22 -10.76
CA ASN A 125 -12.12 -28.91 -11.87
C ASN A 125 -11.26 -30.09 -11.41
N TYR A 126 -10.64 -29.99 -10.22
CA TYR A 126 -9.87 -31.09 -9.64
C TYR A 126 -10.77 -32.26 -9.22
N PHE A 127 -11.93 -31.98 -8.62
CA PHE A 127 -12.95 -33.00 -8.33
C PHE A 127 -13.53 -33.63 -9.60
N LYS A 128 -13.81 -32.81 -10.62
CA LYS A 128 -14.25 -33.29 -11.93
C LYS A 128 -13.22 -34.22 -12.56
N LEU A 129 -11.95 -33.84 -12.58
CA LEU A 129 -10.86 -34.66 -13.12
C LEU A 129 -10.76 -36.01 -12.40
N CYS A 130 -10.90 -36.03 -11.07
CA CYS A 130 -10.95 -37.28 -10.32
C CYS A 130 -12.12 -38.17 -10.77
N GLY A 131 -13.32 -37.60 -10.92
CA GLY A 131 -14.49 -38.31 -11.43
C GLY A 131 -14.32 -38.83 -12.86
N ASP A 132 -13.72 -38.03 -13.74
CA ASP A 132 -13.41 -38.41 -15.13
C ASP A 132 -12.42 -39.59 -15.16
N ILE A 133 -11.35 -39.57 -14.34
CA ILE A 133 -10.38 -40.66 -14.22
C ILE A 133 -11.05 -41.94 -13.70
N ILE A 134 -11.86 -41.85 -12.64
CA ILE A 134 -12.58 -43.00 -12.09
C ILE A 134 -13.50 -43.61 -13.15
N SER A 135 -14.22 -42.76 -13.88
CA SER A 135 -15.17 -43.20 -14.90
C SER A 135 -14.49 -43.84 -16.11
N HIS A 136 -13.42 -43.20 -16.60
CA HIS A 136 -12.63 -43.70 -17.73
C HIS A 136 -12.02 -45.08 -17.47
N ASN A 137 -11.67 -45.37 -16.22
CA ASN A 137 -11.05 -46.64 -15.84
C ASN A 137 -12.05 -47.67 -15.29
N GLY A 138 -13.36 -47.41 -15.32
CA GLY A 138 -14.37 -48.35 -14.83
C GLY A 138 -14.33 -48.61 -13.32
N LEU A 139 -13.82 -47.64 -12.53
CA LEU A 139 -13.58 -47.79 -11.09
C LEU A 139 -14.74 -47.29 -10.22
N GLN A 140 -15.92 -47.00 -10.79
CA GLN A 140 -17.05 -46.40 -10.07
C GLN A 140 -17.46 -47.26 -8.85
N ASN A 141 -17.70 -48.56 -9.07
CA ASN A 141 -18.09 -49.48 -8.00
C ASN A 141 -17.03 -49.60 -6.88
N THR A 142 -15.75 -49.43 -7.21
CA THR A 142 -14.67 -49.42 -6.23
C THR A 142 -14.75 -48.19 -5.33
N PHE A 143 -15.06 -47.03 -5.91
CA PHE A 143 -15.11 -45.75 -5.21
C PHE A 143 -16.49 -45.35 -4.65
N ASP A 144 -17.54 -46.12 -4.94
CA ASP A 144 -18.89 -45.94 -4.38
C ASP A 144 -19.10 -46.59 -3.00
N THR A 145 -18.09 -47.30 -2.49
CA THR A 145 -18.09 -47.85 -1.12
C THR A 145 -17.59 -46.81 -0.10
N PRO A 146 -17.98 -46.89 1.20
CA PRO A 146 -17.45 -46.00 2.23
C PRO A 146 -15.91 -45.98 2.33
N MET A 147 -15.28 -47.15 2.16
CA MET A 147 -13.81 -47.27 2.12
C MET A 147 -13.24 -46.64 0.85
N GLY A 148 -13.88 -46.87 -0.30
CA GLY A 148 -13.51 -46.26 -1.58
C GLY A 148 -13.57 -44.73 -1.52
N ILE A 149 -14.65 -44.15 -1.01
CA ILE A 149 -14.80 -42.71 -0.82
C ILE A 149 -13.68 -42.16 0.05
N THR A 150 -13.38 -42.82 1.17
CA THR A 150 -12.28 -42.41 2.07
C THR A 150 -10.94 -42.44 1.34
N HIS A 151 -10.66 -43.51 0.60
CA HIS A 151 -9.43 -43.64 -0.16
C HIS A 151 -9.32 -42.59 -1.29
N LYS A 152 -10.43 -42.26 -1.95
CA LYS A 152 -10.52 -41.21 -2.98
C LYS A 152 -10.04 -39.87 -2.43
N TYR A 153 -10.55 -39.43 -1.29
CA TYR A 153 -10.12 -38.19 -0.67
C TYR A 153 -8.64 -38.21 -0.26
N THR A 154 -8.15 -39.34 0.26
CA THR A 154 -6.71 -39.51 0.58
C THR A 154 -5.83 -39.33 -0.65
N ILE A 155 -6.21 -39.94 -1.79
CA ILE A 155 -5.49 -39.76 -3.06
C ILE A 155 -5.55 -38.30 -3.52
N MET A 156 -6.74 -37.71 -3.50
CA MET A 156 -6.93 -36.31 -3.92
C MET A 156 -6.09 -35.34 -3.08
N ILE A 157 -6.00 -35.55 -1.76
CA ILE A 157 -5.14 -34.78 -0.85
C ILE A 157 -3.66 -35.04 -1.17
N LYS A 158 -3.25 -36.29 -1.38
CA LYS A 158 -1.86 -36.65 -1.70
C LYS A 158 -1.36 -35.97 -2.98
N TYR A 159 -2.22 -35.79 -3.97
CA TYR A 159 -1.85 -35.20 -5.27
C TYR A 159 -2.29 -33.74 -5.46
N LEU A 160 -2.75 -33.08 -4.40
CA LEU A 160 -2.97 -31.63 -4.38
C LEU A 160 -1.61 -30.94 -4.45
N GLN A 161 -1.16 -30.60 -5.66
CA GLN A 161 0.05 -29.80 -5.87
C GLN A 161 -0.26 -28.30 -5.71
N HIS A 162 0.56 -27.60 -4.93
CA HIS A 162 0.65 -26.15 -5.02
C HIS A 162 1.30 -25.80 -6.37
N ARG A 163 0.47 -25.39 -7.34
CA ARG A 163 0.92 -24.68 -8.53
C ARG A 163 0.62 -23.20 -8.39
#